data_AF-A0A2D9ILG7-F1
#
_entry.id   AF-A0A2D9ILG7-F1
#
_cell.length_a   1.000
_cell.length_b   1.000
_cell.length_c   1.000
_cell.angle_alpha   90.00
_cell.angle_beta   90.00
_cell.angle_gamma   90.00
#
_symmetry.space_group_name_H-M   'P 1'
#
loop_
_entity.id
_entity.type
_entity.pdbx_description
1 polymer ?
#
loop_
_entity_poly.entity_id
_entity_poly.type
_entity_poly.pdbx_seq_one_letter_code
_entity_poly.pdbx_strand_id
1 'polypeptide(L)'
;VVGMTLPMARDLAQNGIRVVTIAPGLFSTPMLQSLPEDVQDALGKSVPFPPRLGSPSEFADLSVQIVENCMLNGETIRLDGAIRMAPK
;
A
#
# COMPACT_ATOMS: atom_id res chain seq x y z
N VAL A 1 9.63 6.65 4.67
CA VAL A 1 8.16 6.48 4.67
C VAL A 1 7.62 6.16 6.06
N VAL A 2 8.16 5.15 6.77
CA VAL A 2 7.65 4.70 8.09
C VAL A 2 7.88 5.69 9.26
N GLY A 3 8.64 6.77 9.06
CA GLY A 3 9.15 7.60 10.15
C GLY A 3 8.09 8.38 10.94
N MET A 4 6.98 8.78 10.31
CA MET A 4 5.97 9.65 10.95
C MET A 4 4.75 8.91 11.50
N THR A 5 4.48 7.67 11.06
CA THR A 5 3.27 6.94 11.45
C THR A 5 3.18 6.75 12.97
N LEU A 6 4.25 6.23 13.59
CA LEU A 6 4.29 5.98 15.03
C LEU A 6 4.28 7.26 15.89
N PRO A 7 5.11 8.30 15.64
CA PRO A 7 5.03 9.52 16.42
C PRO A 7 3.66 10.21 16.29
N MET A 8 3.08 10.29 15.09
CA MET A 8 1.73 10.85 14.93
C MET A 8 0.65 10.04 15.65
N ALA A 9 0.74 8.71 15.64
CA ALA A 9 -0.16 7.84 16.41
C ALA A 9 -0.08 8.12 17.91
N ARG A 10 1.12 8.44 18.43
CA ARG A 10 1.33 8.81 19.84
C ARG A 10 0.81 10.21 20.16
N ASP A 11 1.08 11.18 19.28
CA ASP A 11 0.65 12.57 19.47
C ASP A 11 -0.89 12.68 19.49
N LEU A 12 -1.57 11.94 18.63
CA LEU A 12 -3.03 11.99 18.49
C LEU A 12 -3.79 10.99 19.37
N ALA A 13 -3.09 10.16 20.15
CA ALA A 13 -3.70 9.13 20.99
C ALA A 13 -4.70 9.72 22.01
N GLN A 14 -4.38 10.88 22.59
CA GLN A 14 -5.27 11.56 23.55
C GLN A 14 -6.56 12.06 22.90
N ASN A 15 -6.56 12.28 21.59
CA ASN A 15 -7.73 12.66 20.81
C ASN A 15 -8.54 11.45 20.31
N GLY A 16 -8.11 10.21 20.61
CA GLY A 16 -8.76 8.99 20.13
C GLY A 16 -8.61 8.78 18.61
N ILE A 17 -7.61 9.40 17.98
CA ILE A 17 -7.37 9.28 16.54
C ILE A 17 -6.26 8.25 16.29
N ARG A 18 -6.54 7.27 15.43
CA ARG A 18 -5.55 6.26 15.00
C ARG A 18 -4.81 6.75 13.75
N VAL A 19 -3.56 6.34 13.61
CA VAL A 19 -2.73 6.64 12.44
C VAL A 19 -2.15 5.35 11.89
N VAL A 20 -2.44 5.04 10.64
CA VAL A 20 -1.94 3.85 9.92
C VAL A 20 -1.52 4.28 8.53
N THR A 21 -0.44 3.71 8.02
CA THR A 21 0.08 4.01 6.68
C THR A 21 -0.02 2.77 5.79
N ILE A 22 -0.49 2.94 4.55
CA ILE A 22 -0.40 1.89 3.52
C ILE A 22 0.80 2.21 2.64
N ALA A 23 1.69 1.22 2.46
CA ALA A 23 2.81 1.27 1.54
C ALA A 23 2.51 0.35 0.34
N PRO A 24 1.91 0.88 -0.75
CA PRO A 24 1.55 0.06 -1.90
C PRO A 24 2.78 -0.35 -2.73
N GLY A 25 2.67 -1.50 -3.37
CA GLY A 25 3.54 -1.91 -4.48
C GLY A 25 3.06 -1.31 -5.80
N LEU A 26 3.00 -2.15 -6.83
CA LEU A 26 2.59 -1.77 -8.17
C LEU A 26 1.07 -1.92 -8.33
N PHE A 27 0.37 -0.82 -8.64
CA PHE A 27 -1.09 -0.78 -8.79
C PHE A 27 -1.50 -0.15 -10.12
N SER A 28 -2.57 -0.67 -10.73
CA SER A 28 -3.15 -0.10 -11.96
C SER A 28 -3.84 1.24 -11.66
N THR A 29 -3.04 2.30 -11.69
CA THR A 29 -3.47 3.69 -11.55
C THR A 29 -3.30 4.41 -12.88
N PRO A 30 -3.94 5.58 -13.10
CA PRO A 30 -3.76 6.35 -14.34
C PRO A 30 -2.29 6.60 -14.72
N MET A 31 -1.41 6.75 -13.73
CA MET A 31 0.03 6.92 -13.94
C MET A 31 0.70 5.69 -14.55
N LEU A 32 0.32 4.48 -14.14
CA LEU A 32 0.88 3.24 -14.71
C LEU A 32 0.17 2.84 -16.01
N GLN A 33 -1.11 3.22 -16.17
CA GLN A 33 -1.86 3.01 -17.40
C GLN A 33 -1.36 3.86 -18.57
N SER A 34 -0.64 4.96 -18.31
CA SER A 34 0.01 5.74 -19.37
C SER A 34 1.28 5.08 -19.95
N LEU A 35 1.75 3.99 -19.35
CA LEU A 35 2.88 3.23 -19.89
C LEU A 35 2.43 2.29 -21.01
N PRO A 36 3.31 1.93 -21.95
CA PRO A 36 3.06 0.87 -22.92
C PRO A 36 2.61 -0.44 -22.26
N GLU A 37 1.72 -1.18 -22.92
CA GLU A 37 1.10 -2.42 -22.39
C GLU A 37 2.14 -3.50 -22.05
N ASP A 38 3.17 -3.65 -22.90
CA ASP A 38 4.29 -4.56 -22.68
C ASP A 38 5.07 -4.24 -21.38
N VAL A 39 5.21 -2.95 -21.06
CA VAL A 39 5.85 -2.50 -19.82
C VAL A 39 4.95 -2.77 -18.62
N GLN A 40 3.64 -2.55 -18.73
CA GLN A 40 2.68 -2.85 -17.66
C GLN A 40 2.69 -4.36 -17.34
N ASP A 41 2.70 -5.21 -18.36
CA ASP A 41 2.76 -6.66 -18.21
C ASP A 41 4.07 -7.13 -17.60
N ALA A 42 5.21 -6.56 -18.03
CA ALA A 42 6.51 -6.88 -17.44
C ALA A 42 6.57 -6.50 -15.97
N LEU A 43 6.04 -5.33 -15.60
CA LEU A 43 5.92 -4.88 -14.21
C LEU A 43 4.99 -5.80 -13.40
N GLY A 44 3.84 -6.20 -13.95
CA GLY A 44 2.95 -7.15 -13.31
C GLY A 44 3.61 -8.50 -13.02
N LYS A 45 4.35 -9.05 -13.98
CA LYS A 45 5.08 -10.32 -13.84
C LYS A 45 6.24 -10.25 -12.84
N SER A 46 6.72 -9.06 -12.50
CA SER A 46 7.76 -8.88 -11.47
C SER A 46 7.23 -9.06 -10.04
N VAL A 47 5.90 -9.03 -9.85
CA VAL A 47 5.25 -9.29 -8.56
C VAL A 47 5.22 -10.81 -8.31
N PRO A 48 5.74 -11.30 -7.17
CA PRO A 48 5.74 -12.73 -6.85
C PRO A 48 4.35 -13.38 -6.87
N PHE A 49 3.39 -12.87 -6.10
CA PHE A 49 2.02 -13.36 -6.12
C PHE A 49 1.04 -12.36 -5.48
N PRO A 50 -0.11 -12.09 -6.12
CA PRO A 50 -0.51 -12.51 -7.46
C PRO A 50 0.36 -11.82 -8.54
N PRO A 51 0.76 -12.50 -9.63
CA PRO A 51 1.68 -11.96 -10.64
C PRO A 51 1.00 -11.00 -11.62
N ARG A 52 0.50 -9.88 -11.08
CA ARG A 52 -0.17 -8.79 -11.80
C ARG A 52 -0.03 -7.48 -11.04
N LEU A 53 -0.42 -6.37 -11.67
CA LEU A 53 -0.65 -5.12 -10.96
C LEU A 53 -1.84 -5.27 -9.99
N GLY A 54 -1.74 -4.60 -8.83
CA GLY A 54 -2.84 -4.45 -7.90
C GLY A 54 -4.00 -3.64 -8.50
N SER A 55 -5.23 -3.98 -8.16
CA SER A 55 -6.42 -3.21 -8.49
C SER A 55 -6.63 -2.11 -7.44
N PRO A 56 -7.09 -0.89 -7.82
CA PRO A 56 -7.48 0.14 -6.86
C PRO A 56 -8.47 -0.34 -5.79
N SER A 57 -9.34 -1.30 -6.13
CA SER A 57 -10.28 -1.90 -5.17
C SER A 57 -9.57 -2.62 -4.03
N GLU A 58 -8.45 -3.30 -4.29
CA GLU A 58 -7.69 -4.04 -3.25
C GLU A 58 -7.03 -3.08 -2.26
N PHE A 59 -6.65 -1.87 -2.71
CA PHE A 59 -6.20 -0.80 -1.82
C PHE A 59 -7.35 -0.27 -0.96
N ALA A 60 -8.54 -0.12 -1.55
CA ALA A 60 -9.73 0.32 -0.85
C ALA A 60 -10.15 -0.71 0.23
N ASP A 61 -10.09 -2.01 -0.07
CA ASP A 61 -10.42 -3.07 0.89
C ASP A 61 -9.55 -2.99 2.14
N LEU A 62 -8.23 -2.80 1.98
CA LEU A 62 -7.33 -2.59 3.13
C LEU A 62 -7.65 -1.31 3.89
N SER A 63 -8.04 -0.24 3.19
CA SER A 63 -8.43 1.02 3.83
C SER A 63 -9.67 0.86 4.70
N VAL A 64 -10.67 0.11 4.22
CA VAL A 64 -11.87 -0.24 4.99
C VAL A 64 -11.49 -1.06 6.22
N GLN A 65 -10.65 -2.09 6.06
CA GLN A 65 -10.19 -2.91 7.18
C GLN A 65 -9.46 -2.08 8.26
N ILE A 66 -8.66 -1.08 7.86
CA ILE A 66 -8.00 -0.15 8.78
C ILE A 66 -9.04 0.67 9.56
N VAL A 67 -10.10 1.12 8.91
CA VAL A 67 -11.17 1.90 9.57
C VAL A 67 -11.97 1.01 10.54
N GLU A 68 -12.32 -0.21 10.15
CA GLU A 68 -13.15 -1.12 10.94
C GLU A 68 -12.41 -1.76 12.13
N ASN A 69 -11.12 -2.04 11.99
CA ASN A 69 -10.35 -2.68 13.06
C ASN A 69 -9.73 -1.64 14.01
N CYS A 70 -10.34 -1.48 15.19
CA CYS A 70 -9.90 -0.52 16.20
C CYS A 70 -8.48 -0.75 16.74
N MET A 71 -7.92 -1.96 16.60
CA MET A 71 -6.57 -2.26 17.09
C MET A 71 -5.44 -1.92 16.09
N LEU A 72 -5.77 -1.55 14.85
CA LEU A 72 -4.77 -1.10 13.89
C LEU A 72 -4.38 0.35 14.20
N ASN A 73 -3.19 0.56 14.77
CA ASN A 73 -2.64 1.89 15.06
C ASN A 73 -1.11 1.88 15.06
N GLY A 74 -0.49 2.95 14.56
CA GLY A 74 0.96 3.15 14.57
C GLY A 74 1.76 2.29 13.59
N GLU A 75 1.10 1.63 12.64
CA GLU A 75 1.72 0.59 11.79
C GLU A 75 1.74 0.97 10.30
N THR A 76 2.73 0.44 9.56
CA THR A 76 2.81 0.60 8.10
C THR A 76 2.64 -0.73 7.40
N ILE A 77 1.51 -0.92 6.73
CA ILE A 77 1.18 -2.17 6.05
C ILE A 77 1.67 -2.11 4.61
N ARG A 78 2.52 -3.06 4.24
CA ARG A 78 2.89 -3.26 2.83
C ARG A 78 1.77 -4.00 2.11
N LEU A 79 1.33 -3.44 0.99
CA LEU A 79 0.34 -4.06 0.11
C LEU A 79 0.93 -4.16 -1.28
N ASP A 80 1.67 -5.22 -1.56
CA ASP A 80 2.59 -5.23 -2.70
C ASP A 80 2.84 -6.58 -3.37
N GLY A 81 2.07 -7.61 -3.03
CA GLY A 81 2.25 -8.96 -3.58
C GLY A 81 3.64 -9.56 -3.33
N ALA A 82 4.28 -9.16 -2.21
CA ALA A 82 5.62 -9.55 -1.78
C ALA A 82 6.78 -9.04 -2.66
N ILE A 83 6.53 -8.09 -3.56
CA ILE A 83 7.58 -7.52 -4.40
C ILE A 83 8.63 -6.76 -3.55
N ARG A 84 9.89 -6.81 -3.98
CA ARG A 84 10.94 -5.91 -3.55
C ARG A 84 11.51 -5.25 -4.79
N MET A 85 11.45 -3.93 -4.86
CA MET A 85 11.99 -3.21 -6.01
C MET A 85 13.51 -3.34 -6.02
N ALA A 86 14.03 -3.97 -7.07
CA ALA A 86 15.47 -4.05 -7.28
C ALA A 86 16.04 -2.64 -7.51
N PRO A 87 17.30 -2.38 -7.12
CA PRO A 87 18.02 -1.18 -7.54
C PRO A 87 18.03 -1.12 -9.07
N LYS A 88 17.80 0.08 -9.62
CA LYS A 88 18.15 0.38 -11.01
C LYS A 88 19.55 0.98 -11.04
#